data_AF-A0A9E1F963-F1
#
_entry.id   AF-A0A9E1F963-F1
#
_cell.length_a   1.000
_cell.length_b   1.000
_cell.length_c   1.000
_cell.angle_alpha   90.00
_cell.angle_beta   90.00
_cell.angle_gamma   90.00
#
_symmetry.space_group_name_H-M   'P 1'
#
loop_
_entity.id
_entity.type
_entity.pdbx_description
1 polymer ?
#
loop_
_entity_poly.entity_id
_entity_poly.type
_entity_poly.pdbx_seq_one_letter_code
_entity_poly.pdbx_strand_id
1 'polypeptide(L)'
;MTNEAEAAIRALQKASENAEEALWRAVVACQGLPFRTATGLPFTYCLKIGQNGQPNRELLIDRREKSKTLSWSSVCLAFRRAREIGYADRPKALGDIRGVSYVYPLLWRFGVLRVPEIVEKSMSLTLDFGFFRDLKEAETMNQLMRTTPEEMGLHSQNILNLLERLEKENISVVSMMLLRHNQVLYEAYWPPYTQEQLRTVYSLSKTFTAMAIGIAAGEGKIRLDERIVDLFPEQVKNAPDSPQLQMLTIRHLLMMSTGQGSEPFHQENAWDDAISAFLREPFVDTPGETFRYNTGATYMLSAALKQRGIDLEEYLREKLLTPMGITGTRWIRDPNGICTGGFGFSLHPEDIAKLGILLMQSGRWNGQQLVPEWYVREATRRQIGNGDDPNSDWAQGYGYQIWQCRHGAFRADGMYGQFCVVHPATDTILVTNCITQNMGGVLNAYFDEVLMKYKSDAVVDEPEVTERLRQKTANLRYERDLPEDDGSPIPPEYLNLDAPNVWMRLTLDGDMLTMRNTQGQLLVIAGRGRWHTIHRAVHCEPFFTRDKADTPALGAWGMKDGRLTLKIFEPEMAEEDTLTVEKTERGVHVQMRITTTGDERVLFDQTIS
;
A
#
# COMPACT_ATOMS: atom_id res chain seq x y z
N MET A 1 25.39 -16.42 10.87
CA MET A 1 24.67 -17.62 10.37
C MET A 1 25.01 -17.78 8.89
N THR A 2 24.92 -18.96 8.28
CA THR A 2 25.13 -19.11 6.81
C THR A 2 23.80 -18.87 6.08
N ASN A 3 23.84 -18.41 4.83
CA ASN A 3 22.63 -18.21 4.00
C ASN A 3 21.77 -19.48 3.88
N GLU A 4 22.41 -20.66 3.89
CA GLU A 4 21.76 -21.96 3.84
C GLU A 4 20.97 -22.27 5.13
N ALA A 5 21.54 -21.96 6.31
CA ALA A 5 20.87 -22.13 7.58
C ALA A 5 19.66 -21.19 7.73
N GLU A 6 19.78 -19.95 7.27
CA GLU A 6 18.68 -18.97 7.28
C GLU A 6 17.52 -19.41 6.36
N ALA A 7 17.83 -19.87 5.14
CA ALA A 7 16.81 -20.39 4.22
C ALA A 7 16.09 -21.62 4.78
N ALA A 8 16.82 -22.55 5.42
CA ALA A 8 16.25 -23.74 6.04
C ALA A 8 15.32 -23.40 7.23
N ILE A 9 15.70 -22.42 8.06
CA ILE A 9 14.86 -21.94 9.18
C ILE A 9 13.58 -21.27 8.66
N ARG A 10 13.68 -20.40 7.65
CA ARG A 10 12.49 -19.76 7.04
C ARG A 10 11.54 -20.80 6.43
N ALA A 11 12.07 -21.84 5.79
CA ALA A 11 11.27 -22.94 5.26
C ALA A 11 10.54 -23.71 6.38
N LEU A 12 11.21 -23.97 7.50
CA LEU A 12 10.58 -24.59 8.69
C LEU A 12 9.45 -23.74 9.27
N GLN A 13 9.62 -22.43 9.35
CA GLN A 13 8.60 -21.52 9.89
C GLN A 13 7.32 -21.49 9.05
N LYS A 14 7.43 -21.70 7.74
CA LYS A 14 6.29 -21.74 6.80
C LYS A 14 5.67 -23.14 6.64
N ALA A 15 6.28 -24.18 7.20
CA ALA A 15 5.85 -25.56 6.97
C ALA A 15 4.58 -25.91 7.78
N SER A 16 3.47 -26.11 7.07
CA SER A 16 2.25 -26.74 7.59
C SER A 16 2.35 -28.27 7.46
N GLU A 17 2.55 -28.76 6.23
CA GLU A 17 2.82 -30.17 5.89
C GLU A 17 4.33 -30.49 5.92
N ASN A 18 4.70 -31.74 6.24
CA ASN A 18 6.10 -32.21 6.31
C ASN A 18 7.02 -31.43 7.27
N ALA A 19 6.46 -30.86 8.34
CA ALA A 19 7.20 -30.00 9.26
C ALA A 19 8.38 -30.68 9.98
N GLU A 20 8.31 -32.01 10.22
CA GLU A 20 9.46 -32.75 10.77
C GLU A 20 10.62 -32.87 9.78
N GLU A 21 10.34 -32.90 8.47
CA GLU A 21 11.37 -32.93 7.43
C GLU A 21 12.00 -31.53 7.27
N ALA A 22 11.19 -30.48 7.33
CA ALA A 22 11.71 -29.11 7.38
C ALA A 22 12.56 -28.88 8.64
N LEU A 23 12.17 -29.47 9.78
CA LEU A 23 12.93 -29.43 11.02
C LEU A 23 14.27 -30.15 10.85
N TRP A 24 14.27 -31.31 10.19
CA TRP A 24 15.50 -32.05 9.89
C TRP A 24 16.47 -31.21 9.06
N ARG A 25 15.99 -30.55 8.00
CA ARG A 25 16.82 -29.65 7.17
C ARG A 25 17.42 -28.49 7.98
N ALA A 26 16.61 -27.85 8.83
CA ALA A 26 17.10 -26.78 9.70
C ALA A 26 18.18 -27.28 10.68
N VAL A 27 17.96 -28.46 11.27
CA VAL A 27 18.94 -29.08 12.18
C VAL A 27 20.23 -29.48 11.46
N VAL A 28 20.15 -29.99 10.23
CA VAL A 28 21.34 -30.30 9.41
C VAL A 28 22.11 -29.02 9.07
N ALA A 29 21.42 -27.97 8.62
CA ALA A 29 22.03 -26.72 8.21
C ALA A 29 22.65 -25.93 9.38
N CYS A 30 22.14 -26.12 10.60
CA CYS A 30 22.61 -25.43 11.80
C CYS A 30 23.65 -26.22 12.62
N GLN A 31 24.09 -27.39 12.17
CA GLN A 31 25.14 -28.14 12.87
C GLN A 31 26.45 -27.34 12.93
N GLY A 32 27.20 -27.49 14.02
CA GLY A 32 28.44 -26.74 14.27
C GLY A 32 28.23 -25.28 14.70
N LEU A 33 27.00 -24.74 14.63
CA LEU A 33 26.72 -23.41 15.17
C LEU A 33 26.78 -23.40 16.71
N PRO A 34 27.25 -22.32 17.33
CA PRO A 34 27.25 -22.17 18.78
C PRO A 34 25.84 -21.90 19.31
N PHE A 35 25.49 -22.55 20.42
CA PHE A 35 24.23 -22.34 21.17
C PHE A 35 24.51 -22.17 22.66
N ARG A 36 23.55 -21.61 23.40
CA ARG A 36 23.53 -21.63 24.87
C ARG A 36 22.22 -22.20 25.37
N THR A 37 22.29 -23.03 26.40
CA THR A 37 21.09 -23.53 27.09
C THR A 37 20.37 -22.40 27.85
N ALA A 38 19.15 -22.64 28.32
CA ALA A 38 18.38 -21.69 29.13
C ALA A 38 19.12 -21.16 30.38
N THR A 39 20.13 -21.87 30.86
CA THR A 39 20.99 -21.47 31.99
C THR A 39 22.31 -20.83 31.55
N GLY A 40 22.47 -20.50 30.27
CA GLY A 40 23.67 -19.87 29.72
C GLY A 40 24.83 -20.80 29.38
N LEU A 41 24.68 -22.12 29.58
CA LEU A 41 25.76 -23.07 29.29
C LEU A 41 25.99 -23.20 27.77
N PRO A 42 27.19 -22.94 27.24
CA PRO A 42 27.49 -23.04 25.82
C PRO A 42 27.58 -24.50 25.36
N PHE A 43 27.14 -24.76 24.13
CA PHE A 43 27.30 -26.04 23.45
C PHE A 43 27.27 -25.86 21.93
N THR A 44 27.77 -26.86 21.23
CA THR A 44 27.54 -27.07 19.79
C THR A 44 27.00 -28.49 19.60
N TYR A 45 26.56 -28.82 18.39
CA TYR A 45 26.27 -30.21 18.06
C TYR A 45 26.73 -30.55 16.65
N CYS A 46 27.06 -31.82 16.46
CA CYS A 46 27.27 -32.43 15.15
C CYS A 46 26.35 -33.63 15.01
N LEU A 47 25.96 -33.97 13.78
CA LEU A 47 25.21 -35.19 13.53
C LEU A 47 26.17 -36.38 13.52
N LYS A 48 25.79 -37.47 14.19
CA LYS A 48 26.62 -38.67 14.22
C LYS A 48 26.47 -39.43 12.91
N ILE A 49 27.58 -39.86 12.33
CA ILE A 49 27.58 -40.55 11.04
C ILE A 49 27.43 -42.06 11.29
N GLY A 50 26.48 -42.70 10.61
CA GLY A 50 26.30 -44.15 10.63
C GLY A 50 27.38 -44.90 9.85
N GLN A 51 27.43 -46.23 9.98
CA GLN A 51 28.42 -47.06 9.28
C GLN A 51 28.35 -46.96 7.74
N ASN A 52 27.25 -46.42 7.20
CA ASN A 52 26.99 -46.20 5.78
C ASN A 52 27.38 -44.78 5.28
N GLY A 53 28.03 -43.96 6.11
CA GLY A 53 28.46 -42.61 5.73
C GLY A 53 27.36 -41.55 5.75
N GLN A 54 26.12 -41.90 6.11
CA GLN A 54 25.00 -40.97 6.23
C GLN A 54 24.79 -40.53 7.70
N PRO A 55 24.28 -39.32 7.96
CA PRO A 55 23.93 -38.90 9.31
C PRO A 55 22.88 -39.85 9.90
N ASN A 56 23.24 -40.58 10.95
CA ASN A 56 22.24 -41.22 11.77
C ASN A 56 21.50 -40.12 12.54
N ARG A 57 20.20 -40.29 12.76
CA ARG A 57 19.32 -39.28 13.37
C ARG A 57 19.61 -39.14 14.89
N GLU A 58 20.86 -38.86 15.24
CA GLU A 58 21.35 -38.57 16.58
C GLU A 58 22.24 -37.32 16.55
N LEU A 59 21.97 -36.39 17.47
CA LEU A 59 22.77 -35.18 17.65
C LEU A 59 23.78 -35.43 18.75
N LEU A 60 25.07 -35.36 18.43
CA LEU A 60 26.15 -35.38 19.39
C LEU A 60 26.36 -33.96 19.93
N ILE A 61 25.93 -33.74 21.16
CA ILE A 61 26.09 -32.46 21.84
C ILE A 61 27.51 -32.39 22.40
N ASP A 62 28.27 -31.40 21.92
CA ASP A 62 29.62 -31.15 22.40
C ASP A 62 29.62 -30.12 23.55
N ARG A 63 30.36 -30.46 24.60
CA ARG A 63 30.57 -29.70 25.82
C ARG A 63 32.02 -29.91 26.22
N ARG A 64 32.67 -28.87 26.75
CA ARG A 64 34.11 -28.80 27.05
C ARG A 64 34.75 -30.01 27.77
N GLU A 65 34.00 -30.95 28.37
CA GLU A 65 34.57 -32.16 29.00
C GLU A 65 33.77 -33.50 28.91
N LYS A 66 32.70 -33.65 28.09
CA LYS A 66 32.04 -34.95 27.79
C LYS A 66 30.83 -34.75 26.87
N SER A 67 30.82 -35.42 25.71
CA SER A 67 29.70 -35.34 24.75
C SER A 67 28.47 -36.13 25.22
N LYS A 68 27.27 -35.61 24.98
CA LYS A 68 26.00 -36.31 25.22
C LYS A 68 25.26 -36.54 23.91
N THR A 69 24.61 -37.68 23.76
CA THR A 69 23.80 -37.97 22.57
C THR A 69 22.33 -37.61 22.82
N LEU A 70 21.73 -36.93 21.86
CA LEU A 70 20.32 -36.57 21.82
C LEU A 70 19.66 -37.30 20.64
N SER A 71 18.65 -38.12 20.92
CA SER A 71 17.92 -38.84 19.87
C SER A 71 17.00 -37.92 19.08
N TRP A 72 16.85 -38.16 17.78
CA TRP A 72 15.89 -37.43 16.95
C TRP A 72 14.45 -37.56 17.42
N SER A 73 14.08 -38.72 17.98
CA SER A 73 12.76 -38.92 18.59
C SER A 73 12.48 -37.91 19.72
N SER A 74 13.49 -37.55 20.51
CA SER A 74 13.37 -36.53 21.56
C SER A 74 13.22 -35.12 20.96
N VAL A 75 13.89 -34.85 19.84
CA VAL A 75 13.78 -33.57 19.10
C VAL A 75 12.37 -33.41 18.52
N CYS A 76 11.86 -34.42 17.80
CA CYS A 76 10.51 -34.38 17.23
C CYS A 76 9.42 -34.27 18.30
N LEU A 77 9.59 -34.95 19.44
CA LEU A 77 8.62 -34.87 20.54
C LEU A 77 8.57 -33.45 21.12
N ALA A 78 9.72 -32.85 21.39
CA ALA A 78 9.81 -31.48 21.88
C ALA A 78 9.30 -30.46 20.84
N PHE A 79 9.56 -30.69 19.55
CA PHE A 79 9.08 -29.86 18.46
C PHE A 79 7.55 -29.85 18.35
N ARG A 80 6.92 -31.03 18.38
CA ARG A 80 5.44 -31.14 18.36
C ARG A 80 4.83 -30.42 19.56
N ARG A 81 5.37 -30.65 20.76
CA ARG A 81 4.95 -29.93 21.97
C ARG A 81 5.14 -28.43 21.86
N ALA A 82 6.26 -27.96 21.30
CA ALA A 82 6.52 -26.55 21.09
C ALA A 82 5.52 -25.90 20.12
N ARG A 83 5.14 -26.57 19.02
CA ARG A 83 4.10 -26.07 18.10
C ARG A 83 2.72 -26.01 18.75
N GLU A 84 2.40 -26.95 19.63
CA GLU A 84 1.12 -26.95 20.38
C GLU A 84 1.03 -25.77 21.34
N ILE A 85 2.08 -25.53 22.15
CA ILE A 85 2.02 -24.54 23.24
C ILE A 85 2.48 -23.15 22.81
N GLY A 86 3.32 -23.04 21.77
CA GLY A 86 3.84 -21.79 21.20
C GLY A 86 4.69 -20.91 22.13
N TYR A 87 4.72 -21.21 23.43
CA TYR A 87 5.44 -20.49 24.47
C TYR A 87 5.84 -21.44 25.60
N ALA A 88 7.06 -21.31 26.09
CA ALA A 88 7.54 -22.04 27.26
C ALA A 88 8.44 -21.14 28.10
N ASP A 89 8.24 -21.13 29.41
CA ASP A 89 9.04 -20.37 30.37
C ASP A 89 10.38 -21.07 30.71
N ARG A 90 10.41 -22.40 30.59
CA ARG A 90 11.57 -23.26 30.89
C ARG A 90 11.56 -24.53 30.04
N PRO A 91 12.72 -25.20 29.84
CA PRO A 91 12.79 -26.44 29.06
C PRO A 91 11.81 -27.53 29.47
N LYS A 92 11.53 -27.70 30.77
CA LYS A 92 10.60 -28.71 31.28
C LYS A 92 9.13 -28.47 30.90
N ALA A 93 8.77 -27.27 30.45
CA ALA A 93 7.41 -27.00 29.95
C ALA A 93 7.11 -27.76 28.64
N LEU A 94 8.13 -28.18 27.89
CA LEU A 94 7.97 -29.05 26.71
C LEU A 94 7.75 -30.54 27.08
N GLY A 95 7.76 -30.87 28.37
CA GLY A 95 7.61 -32.22 28.90
C GLY A 95 8.90 -32.83 29.46
N ASP A 96 8.78 -33.99 30.10
CA ASP A 96 9.91 -34.76 30.62
C ASP A 96 10.64 -35.51 29.51
N ILE A 97 11.36 -34.75 28.69
CA ILE A 97 12.06 -35.24 27.51
C ILE A 97 13.57 -35.27 27.79
N ARG A 98 14.21 -36.42 27.55
CA ARG A 98 15.65 -36.57 27.73
C ARG A 98 16.39 -35.57 26.82
N GLY A 99 17.19 -34.69 27.43
CA GLY A 99 17.97 -33.70 26.70
C GLY A 99 17.19 -32.46 26.25
N VAL A 100 15.98 -32.24 26.77
CA VAL A 100 15.15 -31.07 26.43
C VAL A 100 15.87 -29.74 26.62
N SER A 101 16.79 -29.64 27.59
CA SER A 101 17.61 -28.44 27.83
C SER A 101 18.46 -27.99 26.64
N TYR A 102 18.72 -28.88 25.67
CA TYR A 102 19.43 -28.57 24.42
C TYR A 102 18.49 -28.40 23.24
N VAL A 103 17.37 -29.11 23.22
CA VAL A 103 16.36 -28.94 22.16
C VAL A 103 15.68 -27.58 22.28
N TYR A 104 15.42 -27.14 23.51
CA TYR A 104 14.78 -25.88 23.83
C TYR A 104 15.40 -24.65 23.15
N PRO A 105 16.72 -24.38 23.26
CA PRO A 105 17.36 -23.27 22.55
C PRO A 105 17.37 -23.45 21.01
N LEU A 106 17.38 -24.68 20.49
CA LEU A 106 17.25 -24.92 19.04
C LEU A 106 15.87 -24.48 18.55
N LEU A 107 14.80 -24.89 19.23
CA LEU A 107 13.42 -24.54 18.86
C LEU A 107 13.14 -23.05 18.98
N TRP A 108 13.70 -22.40 20.01
CA TRP A 108 13.66 -20.94 20.14
C TRP A 108 14.38 -20.28 18.96
N ARG A 109 15.63 -20.67 18.67
CA ARG A 109 16.42 -20.07 17.58
C ARG A 109 15.82 -20.28 16.20
N PHE A 110 15.11 -21.40 15.99
CA PHE A 110 14.40 -21.66 14.74
C PHE A 110 13.07 -20.92 14.63
N GLY A 111 12.67 -20.14 15.65
CA GLY A 111 11.42 -19.39 15.68
C GLY A 111 10.18 -20.26 15.90
N VAL A 112 10.34 -21.50 16.38
CA VAL A 112 9.25 -22.44 16.64
C VAL A 112 8.64 -22.21 18.03
N LEU A 113 9.44 -21.73 18.99
CA LEU A 113 9.05 -21.60 20.40
C LEU A 113 9.36 -20.20 20.95
N ARG A 114 8.38 -19.53 21.54
CA ARG A 114 8.60 -18.28 22.30
C ARG A 114 9.04 -18.57 23.73
N VAL A 115 9.87 -17.71 24.29
CA VAL A 115 10.43 -17.83 25.66
C VAL A 115 10.46 -16.47 26.37
N PRO A 116 10.56 -16.40 27.70
CA PRO A 116 10.72 -15.13 28.42
C PRO A 116 12.05 -14.44 28.10
N GLU A 117 12.04 -13.10 28.12
CA GLU A 117 13.21 -12.26 27.80
C GLU A 117 14.45 -12.60 28.65
N ILE A 118 14.28 -12.95 29.93
CA ILE A 118 15.39 -13.32 30.81
C ILE A 118 16.07 -14.63 30.38
N VAL A 119 15.30 -15.57 29.82
CA VAL A 119 15.79 -16.86 29.32
C VAL A 119 16.43 -16.67 27.96
N GLU A 120 15.86 -15.83 27.11
CA GLU A 120 16.43 -15.38 25.84
C GLU A 120 17.80 -14.70 26.04
N LYS A 121 17.91 -13.79 27.02
CA LYS A 121 19.18 -13.18 27.48
C LYS A 121 20.26 -14.21 27.78
N SER A 122 19.86 -15.34 28.36
CA SER A 122 20.77 -16.42 28.71
C SER A 122 21.15 -17.31 27.51
N MET A 123 20.26 -17.48 26.53
CA MET A 123 20.44 -18.37 25.38
C MET A 123 21.10 -17.70 24.17
N SER A 124 20.98 -16.39 24.05
CA SER A 124 21.51 -15.67 22.91
C SER A 124 23.02 -15.48 22.98
N LEU A 125 23.64 -15.43 21.80
CA LEU A 125 25.01 -14.96 21.63
C LEU A 125 24.94 -13.46 21.35
N THR A 126 25.94 -12.69 21.76
CA THR A 126 25.96 -11.21 21.68
C THR A 126 25.72 -10.63 20.26
N LEU A 127 25.65 -11.47 19.22
CA LEU A 127 25.38 -11.13 17.83
C LEU A 127 24.03 -11.67 17.28
N ASP A 128 23.31 -12.55 17.99
CA ASP A 128 21.96 -13.04 17.60
C ASP A 128 20.82 -12.25 18.28
N PHE A 129 21.15 -11.44 19.32
CA PHE A 129 20.17 -10.61 20.05
C PHE A 129 19.53 -9.51 19.19
N GLY A 130 20.24 -9.01 18.17
CA GLY A 130 19.71 -8.00 17.26
C GLY A 130 18.71 -8.60 16.28
N PHE A 131 19.06 -9.70 15.62
CA PHE A 131 18.32 -10.16 14.43
C PHE A 131 16.85 -10.55 14.68
N PHE A 132 16.55 -11.29 15.75
CA PHE A 132 15.16 -11.72 16.03
C PHE A 132 14.36 -10.70 16.83
N ARG A 133 15.04 -9.86 17.62
CA ARG A 133 14.42 -8.73 18.33
C ARG A 133 14.07 -7.63 17.33
N ASP A 134 14.95 -7.30 16.39
CA ASP A 134 14.71 -6.28 15.37
C ASP A 134 13.54 -6.66 14.45
N LEU A 135 13.31 -7.92 14.11
CA LEU A 135 12.17 -8.31 13.26
C LEU A 135 10.83 -8.25 14.01
N LYS A 136 10.78 -8.69 15.27
CA LYS A 136 9.53 -8.70 16.06
C LYS A 136 9.24 -7.39 16.77
N GLU A 137 10.28 -6.69 17.25
CA GLU A 137 10.16 -5.29 17.67
C GLU A 137 9.84 -4.42 16.46
N ALA A 138 10.46 -4.58 15.27
CA ALA A 138 10.00 -3.83 14.11
C ALA A 138 8.57 -4.20 13.71
N GLU A 139 8.15 -5.47 13.73
CA GLU A 139 6.75 -5.84 13.44
C GLU A 139 5.76 -5.27 14.48
N THR A 140 6.11 -5.28 15.77
CA THR A 140 5.25 -4.74 16.85
C THR A 140 5.31 -3.21 16.94
N MET A 141 6.46 -2.59 16.65
CA MET A 141 6.66 -1.14 16.60
C MET A 141 6.10 -0.51 15.31
N ASN A 142 5.86 -1.32 14.27
CA ASN A 142 5.27 -0.86 13.01
C ASN A 142 3.76 -1.17 12.88
N GLN A 143 3.15 -1.85 13.86
CA GLN A 143 1.70 -1.93 13.98
C GLN A 143 1.18 -0.75 14.81
N LEU A 144 0.17 -0.05 14.30
CA LEU A 144 -0.41 1.05 15.05
C LEU A 144 -1.23 0.53 16.23
N MET A 145 -1.06 1.13 17.40
CA MET A 145 -1.85 0.76 18.58
C MET A 145 -3.29 1.21 18.42
N ARG A 146 -4.24 0.37 18.84
CA ARG A 146 -5.68 0.70 18.87
C ARG A 146 -6.10 1.12 20.28
N THR A 147 -7.01 2.10 20.35
CA THR A 147 -7.57 2.69 21.58
C THR A 147 -9.06 3.01 21.32
N THR A 148 -9.74 3.58 22.32
CA THR A 148 -11.13 4.03 22.18
C THR A 148 -11.21 5.52 21.85
N PRO A 149 -12.28 5.99 21.16
CA PRO A 149 -12.55 7.42 21.01
C PRO A 149 -12.52 8.15 22.35
N GLU A 150 -13.11 7.54 23.38
CA GLU A 150 -13.31 8.13 24.70
C GLU A 150 -12.00 8.40 25.43
N GLU A 151 -11.07 7.43 25.42
CA GLU A 151 -9.70 7.61 25.94
C GLU A 151 -8.94 8.72 25.22
N MET A 152 -9.27 8.96 23.95
CA MET A 152 -8.71 10.00 23.10
C MET A 152 -9.55 11.28 23.09
N GLY A 153 -10.41 11.48 24.09
CA GLY A 153 -11.16 12.72 24.30
C GLY A 153 -12.19 13.03 23.21
N LEU A 154 -12.76 12.01 22.57
CA LEU A 154 -13.81 12.13 21.55
C LEU A 154 -14.99 11.22 21.94
N HIS A 155 -16.22 11.70 21.89
CA HIS A 155 -17.37 10.83 22.13
C HIS A 155 -17.66 9.98 20.89
N SER A 156 -18.00 8.70 21.06
CA SER A 156 -18.50 7.84 19.96
C SER A 156 -19.67 8.46 19.18
N GLN A 157 -20.48 9.33 19.80
CA GLN A 157 -21.55 10.08 19.12
C GLN A 157 -21.03 10.97 17.99
N ASN A 158 -19.82 11.53 18.10
CA ASN A 158 -19.21 12.36 17.06
C ASN A 158 -18.91 11.55 15.80
N ILE A 159 -18.44 10.33 15.95
CA ILE A 159 -18.17 9.42 14.84
C ILE A 159 -19.48 8.94 14.22
N LEU A 160 -20.50 8.65 15.03
CA LEU A 160 -21.85 8.34 14.53
C LEU A 160 -22.40 9.47 13.66
N ASN A 161 -22.33 10.72 14.13
CA ASN A 161 -22.77 11.88 13.36
C ASN A 161 -22.02 12.01 12.03
N LEU A 162 -20.69 11.77 12.04
CA LEU A 162 -19.89 11.77 10.82
C LEU A 162 -20.41 10.72 9.82
N LEU A 163 -20.59 9.48 10.25
CA LEU A 163 -21.09 8.40 9.37
C LEU A 163 -22.49 8.70 8.83
N GLU A 164 -23.40 9.19 9.68
CA GLU A 164 -24.77 9.56 9.30
C GLU A 164 -24.78 10.74 8.31
N ARG A 165 -23.89 11.72 8.50
CA ARG A 165 -23.76 12.86 7.58
C ARG A 165 -23.21 12.44 6.22
N LEU A 166 -22.17 11.60 6.20
CA LEU A 166 -21.60 11.07 4.96
C LEU A 166 -22.66 10.30 4.14
N GLU A 167 -23.45 9.46 4.79
CA GLU A 167 -24.57 8.75 4.16
C GLU A 167 -25.63 9.73 3.64
N LYS A 168 -26.09 10.67 4.48
CA LYS A 168 -27.10 11.67 4.10
C LYS A 168 -26.67 12.53 2.91
N GLU A 169 -25.39 12.86 2.82
CA GLU A 169 -24.81 13.67 1.74
C GLU A 169 -24.37 12.83 0.53
N ASN A 170 -24.64 11.52 0.52
CA ASN A 170 -24.23 10.57 -0.54
C ASN A 170 -22.71 10.61 -0.83
N ILE A 171 -21.90 10.68 0.23
CA ILE A 171 -20.45 10.70 0.14
C ILE A 171 -19.92 9.28 0.35
N SER A 172 -19.52 8.65 -0.76
CA SER A 172 -19.00 7.29 -0.80
C SER A 172 -17.59 7.18 -0.20
N VAL A 173 -17.50 6.73 1.05
CA VAL A 173 -16.25 6.33 1.72
C VAL A 173 -16.12 4.81 1.67
N VAL A 174 -14.91 4.29 1.41
CA VAL A 174 -14.66 2.84 1.35
C VAL A 174 -13.66 2.36 2.40
N SER A 175 -12.84 3.26 2.94
CA SER A 175 -12.12 3.05 4.21
C SER A 175 -11.87 4.37 4.92
N MET A 176 -11.86 4.31 6.25
CA MET A 176 -11.60 5.46 7.13
C MET A 176 -10.76 5.00 8.32
N MET A 177 -9.79 5.83 8.72
CA MET A 177 -9.11 5.70 10.01
C MET A 177 -9.02 7.07 10.68
N LEU A 178 -9.28 7.10 11.98
CA LEU A 178 -9.08 8.25 12.86
C LEU A 178 -7.98 7.91 13.85
N LEU A 179 -7.01 8.81 13.97
CA LEU A 179 -5.92 8.66 14.91
C LEU A 179 -5.78 9.90 15.77
N ARG A 180 -5.33 9.69 17.01
CA ARG A 180 -4.84 10.73 17.91
C ARG A 180 -3.66 10.20 18.70
N HIS A 181 -2.62 11.02 18.91
CA HIS A 181 -1.42 10.59 19.65
C HIS A 181 -0.80 9.29 19.10
N ASN A 182 -0.79 9.14 17.77
CA ASN A 182 -0.34 7.96 17.02
C ASN A 182 -1.11 6.65 17.29
N GLN A 183 -2.28 6.73 17.91
CA GLN A 183 -3.14 5.57 18.17
C GLN A 183 -4.42 5.65 17.34
N VAL A 184 -4.84 4.51 16.79
CA VAL A 184 -6.08 4.36 16.03
C VAL A 184 -7.24 4.29 17.02
N LEU A 185 -8.07 5.33 17.04
CA LEU A 185 -9.28 5.39 17.89
C LEU A 185 -10.53 4.90 17.16
N TYR A 186 -10.50 4.90 15.82
CA TYR A 186 -11.57 4.36 14.99
C TYR A 186 -11.02 3.94 13.64
N GLU A 187 -11.49 2.80 13.14
CA GLU A 187 -11.26 2.36 11.78
C GLU A 187 -12.50 1.67 11.23
N ALA A 188 -12.78 1.90 9.95
CA ALA A 188 -13.93 1.34 9.27
C ALA A 188 -13.59 1.03 7.81
N TYR A 189 -14.16 -0.06 7.32
CA TYR A 189 -14.04 -0.55 5.96
C TYR A 189 -15.45 -0.89 5.49
N TRP A 190 -15.79 -0.54 4.25
CA TRP A 190 -17.10 -0.82 3.67
C TRP A 190 -16.96 -2.04 2.74
N PRO A 191 -17.31 -3.28 3.16
CA PRO A 191 -17.27 -4.44 2.30
C PRO A 191 -17.89 -4.20 0.91
N PRO A 192 -17.25 -4.68 -0.17
CA PRO A 192 -16.16 -5.68 -0.18
C PRO A 192 -14.75 -5.14 0.11
N TYR A 193 -14.61 -3.86 0.44
CA TYR A 193 -13.33 -3.27 0.81
C TYR A 193 -12.86 -3.74 2.19
N THR A 194 -11.59 -4.17 2.31
CA THR A 194 -10.98 -4.63 3.56
C THR A 194 -9.68 -3.89 3.87
N GLN A 195 -9.12 -4.13 5.06
CA GLN A 195 -7.84 -3.54 5.48
C GLN A 195 -6.64 -4.09 4.69
N GLU A 196 -6.74 -5.33 4.17
CA GLU A 196 -5.67 -6.05 3.45
C GLU A 196 -5.64 -5.76 1.95
N GLN A 197 -6.51 -4.88 1.46
CA GLN A 197 -6.56 -4.53 0.05
C GLN A 197 -5.80 -3.24 -0.22
N LEU A 198 -4.96 -3.27 -1.25
CA LEU A 198 -4.35 -2.08 -1.81
C LEU A 198 -5.43 -1.18 -2.42
N ARG A 199 -5.16 0.13 -2.35
CA ARG A 199 -5.98 1.17 -2.97
C ARG A 199 -5.05 2.15 -3.68
N THR A 200 -5.38 2.52 -4.90
CA THR A 200 -4.71 3.59 -5.62
C THR A 200 -4.97 4.91 -4.92
N VAL A 201 -3.89 5.58 -4.53
CA VAL A 201 -3.98 6.84 -3.78
C VAL A 201 -3.94 8.10 -4.66
N TYR A 202 -3.90 7.92 -5.99
CA TYR A 202 -3.86 9.01 -6.98
C TYR A 202 -2.83 10.08 -6.61
N SER A 203 -3.21 11.35 -6.56
CA SER A 203 -2.29 12.45 -6.28
C SER A 203 -1.64 12.44 -4.88
N LEU A 204 -2.12 11.63 -3.94
CA LEU A 204 -1.46 11.44 -2.65
C LEU A 204 -0.04 10.85 -2.85
N SER A 205 0.20 10.11 -3.94
CA SER A 205 1.53 9.63 -4.35
C SER A 205 2.59 10.73 -4.40
N LYS A 206 2.19 11.96 -4.76
CA LYS A 206 3.08 13.13 -4.83
C LYS A 206 3.80 13.37 -3.52
N THR A 207 3.11 13.25 -2.39
CA THR A 207 3.73 13.45 -1.08
C THR A 207 4.86 12.44 -0.81
N PHE A 208 4.72 11.18 -1.24
CA PHE A 208 5.81 10.20 -1.16
C PHE A 208 6.97 10.56 -2.09
N THR A 209 6.70 10.98 -3.33
CA THR A 209 7.76 11.48 -4.23
C THR A 209 8.50 12.68 -3.64
N ALA A 210 7.77 13.63 -3.05
CA ALA A 210 8.37 14.77 -2.37
C ALA A 210 9.22 14.35 -1.16
N MET A 211 8.80 13.34 -0.38
CA MET A 211 9.64 12.82 0.71
C MET A 211 10.94 12.21 0.17
N ALA A 212 10.89 11.46 -0.95
CA ALA A 212 12.10 10.92 -1.59
C ALA A 212 13.08 12.04 -2.00
N ILE A 213 12.58 13.14 -2.58
CA ILE A 213 13.41 14.31 -2.91
C ILE A 213 14.01 14.94 -1.66
N GLY A 214 13.24 15.06 -0.58
CA GLY A 214 13.72 15.55 0.71
C GLY A 214 14.85 14.70 1.30
N ILE A 215 14.71 13.37 1.26
CA ILE A 215 15.76 12.44 1.69
C ILE A 215 17.00 12.60 0.82
N ALA A 216 16.83 12.62 -0.52
CA ALA A 216 17.94 12.80 -1.46
C ALA A 216 18.66 14.14 -1.25
N ALA A 217 17.92 15.21 -0.92
CA ALA A 217 18.49 16.50 -0.58
C ALA A 217 19.26 16.48 0.74
N GLY A 218 18.74 15.80 1.77
CA GLY A 218 19.45 15.58 3.03
C GLY A 218 20.74 14.76 2.86
N GLU A 219 20.76 13.82 1.92
CA GLU A 219 21.94 13.03 1.56
C GLU A 219 22.89 13.75 0.57
N GLY A 220 22.57 14.98 0.16
CA GLY A 220 23.38 15.76 -0.78
C GLY A 220 23.39 15.22 -2.22
N LYS A 221 22.46 14.35 -2.58
CA LYS A 221 22.34 13.74 -3.92
C LYS A 221 21.65 14.65 -4.94
N ILE A 222 20.84 15.58 -4.44
CA ILE A 222 20.10 16.59 -5.19
C ILE A 222 20.08 17.87 -4.35
N ARG A 223 20.08 19.05 -4.98
CA ARG A 223 19.72 20.32 -4.32
C ARG A 223 18.40 20.84 -4.89
N LEU A 224 17.59 21.45 -4.04
CA LEU A 224 16.28 21.97 -4.46
C LEU A 224 16.39 23.13 -5.46
N ASP A 225 17.52 23.83 -5.49
CA ASP A 225 17.83 24.91 -6.44
C ASP A 225 18.54 24.43 -7.72
N GLU A 226 18.75 23.12 -7.89
CA GLU A 226 19.23 22.58 -9.16
C GLU A 226 18.27 22.90 -10.29
N ARG A 227 18.82 23.39 -11.41
CA ARG A 227 18.04 23.73 -12.60
C ARG A 227 17.70 22.48 -13.37
N ILE A 228 16.47 22.41 -13.87
CA ILE A 228 15.99 21.27 -14.66
C ILE A 228 16.80 21.12 -15.96
N VAL A 229 17.21 22.23 -16.55
CA VAL A 229 18.04 22.21 -17.78
C VAL A 229 19.39 21.54 -17.59
N ASP A 230 19.97 21.60 -16.38
CA ASP A 230 21.26 20.98 -16.08
C ASP A 230 21.12 19.46 -15.87
N LEU A 231 19.93 18.98 -15.50
CA LEU A 231 19.64 17.57 -15.28
C LEU A 231 19.35 16.83 -16.59
N PHE A 232 18.72 17.50 -17.55
CA PHE A 232 18.25 16.90 -18.81
C PHE A 232 18.83 17.57 -20.06
N PRO A 233 20.17 17.70 -20.18
CA PRO A 233 20.79 18.51 -21.23
C PRO A 233 20.50 17.99 -22.64
N GLU A 234 20.25 16.68 -22.81
CA GLU A 234 19.94 16.10 -24.12
C GLU A 234 18.51 16.43 -24.57
N GLN A 235 17.53 16.33 -23.67
CA GLN A 235 16.13 16.64 -23.97
C GLN A 235 15.93 18.15 -24.18
N VAL A 236 16.68 18.98 -23.47
CA VAL A 236 16.66 20.44 -23.61
C VAL A 236 17.06 20.91 -25.02
N LYS A 237 17.90 20.18 -25.74
CA LYS A 237 18.29 20.54 -27.13
C LYS A 237 17.10 20.64 -28.08
N ASN A 238 16.01 19.93 -27.76
CA ASN A 238 14.78 19.89 -28.56
C ASN A 238 13.63 20.68 -27.91
N ALA A 239 13.87 21.33 -26.78
CA ALA A 239 12.90 22.17 -26.10
C ALA A 239 12.94 23.62 -26.65
N PRO A 240 11.82 24.38 -26.58
CA PRO A 240 11.84 25.80 -26.91
C PRO A 240 12.83 26.56 -26.02
N ASP A 241 13.71 27.35 -26.64
CA ASP A 241 14.59 28.24 -25.89
C ASP A 241 13.75 29.34 -25.23
N SER A 242 13.75 29.38 -23.89
CA SER A 242 13.02 30.38 -23.12
C SER A 242 13.76 30.72 -21.82
N PRO A 243 13.76 32.01 -21.41
CA PRO A 243 14.32 32.41 -20.12
C PRO A 243 13.69 31.67 -18.94
N GLN A 244 12.40 31.38 -19.00
CA GLN A 244 11.66 30.66 -17.98
C GLN A 244 12.16 29.22 -17.81
N LEU A 245 12.42 28.50 -18.90
CA LEU A 245 12.99 27.15 -18.83
C LEU A 245 14.36 27.16 -18.14
N GLN A 246 15.18 28.18 -18.39
CA GLN A 246 16.48 28.34 -17.74
C GLN A 246 16.39 28.63 -16.23
N MET A 247 15.24 29.13 -15.76
CA MET A 247 14.97 29.41 -14.34
C MET A 247 14.30 28.25 -13.60
N LEU A 248 13.79 27.24 -14.31
CA LEU A 248 13.03 26.16 -13.69
C LEU A 248 13.94 25.29 -12.80
N THR A 249 13.54 25.06 -11.56
CA THR A 249 14.30 24.29 -10.56
C THR A 249 13.46 23.17 -9.94
N ILE A 250 14.11 22.25 -9.23
CA ILE A 250 13.42 21.21 -8.44
C ILE A 250 12.44 21.81 -7.42
N ARG A 251 12.77 22.94 -6.79
CA ARG A 251 11.88 23.64 -5.87
C ARG A 251 10.60 24.10 -6.56
N HIS A 252 10.70 24.63 -7.79
CA HIS A 252 9.53 25.03 -8.57
C HIS A 252 8.62 23.84 -8.89
N LEU A 253 9.20 22.65 -9.14
CA LEU A 253 8.41 21.42 -9.32
C LEU A 253 7.70 20.97 -8.04
N LEU A 254 8.35 21.08 -6.87
CA LEU A 254 7.77 20.72 -5.57
C LEU A 254 6.60 21.64 -5.17
N MET A 255 6.68 22.92 -5.51
CA MET A 255 5.68 23.93 -5.17
C MET A 255 4.53 24.01 -6.19
N MET A 256 4.54 23.20 -7.26
CA MET A 256 3.60 23.31 -8.39
C MET A 256 3.59 24.72 -8.99
N SER A 257 4.78 25.31 -9.15
CA SER A 257 4.96 26.68 -9.61
C SER A 257 5.89 26.72 -10.82
N THR A 258 5.62 25.85 -11.81
CA THR A 258 6.51 25.69 -12.96
C THR A 258 6.44 26.87 -13.93
N GLY A 259 5.35 27.64 -13.91
CA GLY A 259 5.08 28.71 -14.86
C GLY A 259 4.48 28.24 -16.19
N GLN A 260 4.24 26.93 -16.34
CA GLN A 260 3.64 26.35 -17.55
C GLN A 260 2.12 26.53 -17.59
N GLY A 261 1.57 26.71 -18.78
CA GLY A 261 0.14 27.01 -18.98
C GLY A 261 -0.79 25.81 -18.76
N SER A 262 -0.35 24.60 -19.13
CA SER A 262 -1.15 23.38 -19.05
C SER A 262 -0.32 22.21 -18.50
N GLU A 263 -0.96 21.05 -18.29
CA GLU A 263 -0.22 19.81 -18.04
C GLU A 263 0.29 19.20 -19.36
N PRO A 264 1.49 18.60 -19.39
CA PRO A 264 2.11 18.17 -20.65
C PRO A 264 1.57 16.86 -21.24
N PHE A 265 0.68 16.15 -20.52
CA PHE A 265 0.25 14.78 -20.85
C PHE A 265 -1.08 14.69 -21.61
N HIS A 266 -1.49 15.77 -22.29
CA HIS A 266 -2.72 15.80 -23.09
C HIS A 266 -2.53 15.19 -24.51
N GLN A 267 -1.30 14.92 -24.93
CA GLN A 267 -1.00 14.34 -26.26
C GLN A 267 -0.95 12.81 -26.20
N GLU A 268 -1.43 12.12 -27.24
CA GLU A 268 -1.56 10.64 -27.28
C GLU A 268 -0.25 9.89 -26.96
N ASN A 269 0.90 10.45 -27.33
CA ASN A 269 2.22 9.82 -27.16
C ASN A 269 3.09 10.52 -26.11
N ALA A 270 2.50 11.32 -25.22
CA ALA A 270 3.27 12.06 -24.23
C ALA A 270 4.10 11.15 -23.32
N TRP A 271 3.66 9.91 -23.10
CA TRP A 271 4.33 8.94 -22.24
C TRP A 271 5.49 8.17 -22.89
N ASP A 272 5.66 8.26 -24.22
CA ASP A 272 6.81 7.68 -24.91
C ASP A 272 8.11 8.41 -24.52
N ASP A 273 8.03 9.74 -24.40
CA ASP A 273 9.08 10.61 -23.87
C ASP A 273 8.46 11.75 -23.04
N ALA A 274 8.05 11.38 -21.82
CA ALA A 274 7.39 12.29 -20.88
C ALA A 274 8.29 13.47 -20.44
N ILE A 275 9.62 13.29 -20.44
CA ILE A 275 10.57 14.36 -20.13
C ILE A 275 10.52 15.42 -21.23
N SER A 276 10.67 15.02 -22.50
CA SER A 276 10.61 15.97 -23.62
C SER A 276 9.21 16.56 -23.81
N ALA A 277 8.15 15.83 -23.47
CA ALA A 277 6.79 16.39 -23.44
C ALA A 277 6.67 17.51 -22.40
N PHE A 278 7.14 17.28 -21.17
CA PHE A 278 7.16 18.29 -20.11
C PHE A 278 7.98 19.53 -20.51
N LEU A 279 9.18 19.35 -21.06
CA LEU A 279 10.07 20.47 -21.41
C LEU A 279 9.56 21.32 -22.59
N ARG A 280 8.66 20.78 -23.43
CA ARG A 280 8.05 21.51 -24.56
C ARG A 280 6.82 22.32 -24.18
N GLU A 281 6.21 22.07 -23.02
CA GLU A 281 5.00 22.77 -22.61
C GLU A 281 5.26 24.28 -22.41
N PRO A 282 4.48 25.16 -23.07
CA PRO A 282 4.70 26.60 -23.01
C PRO A 282 4.60 27.22 -21.62
N PHE A 283 5.48 28.18 -21.35
CA PHE A 283 5.43 29.02 -20.14
C PHE A 283 4.50 30.22 -20.35
N VAL A 284 3.64 30.49 -19.38
CA VAL A 284 2.75 31.66 -19.31
C VAL A 284 3.08 32.57 -18.12
N ASP A 285 3.78 32.05 -17.12
CA ASP A 285 4.24 32.78 -15.93
C ASP A 285 5.73 32.49 -15.68
N THR A 286 6.38 33.28 -14.83
CA THR A 286 7.74 32.95 -14.38
C THR A 286 7.68 31.80 -13.37
N PRO A 287 8.60 30.81 -13.44
CA PRO A 287 8.69 29.78 -12.41
C PRO A 287 8.82 30.38 -11.01
N GLY A 288 8.01 29.90 -10.07
CA GLY A 288 7.97 30.37 -8.69
C GLY A 288 6.91 31.44 -8.38
N GLU A 289 6.33 32.09 -9.39
CA GLU A 289 5.36 33.19 -9.17
C GLU A 289 3.93 32.71 -8.93
N THR A 290 3.48 31.74 -9.74
CA THR A 290 2.07 31.31 -9.77
C THR A 290 1.95 29.82 -9.49
N PHE A 291 1.05 29.45 -8.58
CA PHE A 291 0.65 28.06 -8.39
C PHE A 291 -0.23 27.59 -9.55
N ARG A 292 0.19 26.52 -10.23
CA ARG A 292 -0.60 25.77 -11.22
C ARG A 292 -0.32 24.29 -11.01
N TYR A 293 -1.37 23.58 -10.59
CA TYR A 293 -1.26 22.15 -10.32
C TYR A 293 -0.80 21.39 -11.57
N ASN A 294 0.30 20.63 -11.45
CA ASN A 294 0.94 19.98 -12.60
C ASN A 294 1.56 18.63 -12.19
N THR A 295 0.91 17.54 -12.56
CA THR A 295 1.35 16.16 -12.33
C THR A 295 2.64 15.84 -13.09
N GLY A 296 2.84 16.45 -14.26
CA GLY A 296 4.11 16.38 -15.00
C GLY A 296 5.30 16.93 -14.21
N ALA A 297 5.08 17.95 -13.39
CA ALA A 297 6.11 18.48 -12.50
C ALA A 297 6.57 17.44 -11.48
N THR A 298 5.65 16.64 -10.94
CA THR A 298 6.01 15.52 -10.05
C THR A 298 6.70 14.38 -10.79
N TYR A 299 6.28 14.04 -12.01
CA TYR A 299 6.98 13.05 -12.82
C TYR A 299 8.44 13.47 -13.04
N MET A 300 8.70 14.75 -13.30
CA MET A 300 10.07 15.27 -13.44
C MET A 300 10.93 15.13 -12.18
N LEU A 301 10.35 15.08 -10.98
CA LEU A 301 11.08 14.74 -9.75
C LEU A 301 11.53 13.28 -9.74
N SER A 302 10.65 12.36 -10.17
CA SER A 302 10.99 10.95 -10.34
C SER A 302 12.10 10.77 -11.39
N ALA A 303 11.98 11.46 -12.52
CA ALA A 303 13.00 11.48 -13.57
C ALA A 303 14.34 12.08 -13.07
N ALA A 304 14.30 13.11 -12.23
CA ALA A 304 15.52 13.72 -11.67
C ALA A 304 16.28 12.75 -10.75
N LEU A 305 15.57 11.97 -9.93
CA LEU A 305 16.17 10.88 -9.17
C LEU A 305 16.77 9.81 -10.10
N LYS A 306 16.02 9.41 -11.14
CA LYS A 306 16.49 8.44 -12.13
C LYS A 306 17.78 8.87 -12.82
N GLN A 307 17.89 10.16 -13.16
CA GLN A 307 19.09 10.75 -13.76
C GLN A 307 20.33 10.66 -12.85
N ARG A 308 20.13 10.55 -11.54
CA ARG A 308 21.18 10.30 -10.54
C ARG A 308 21.40 8.80 -10.26
N GLY A 309 20.78 7.91 -11.04
CA GLY A 309 20.82 6.46 -10.84
C GLY A 309 19.98 5.97 -9.67
N ILE A 310 19.03 6.78 -9.18
CA ILE A 310 18.18 6.46 -8.04
C ILE A 310 16.79 6.08 -8.55
N ASP A 311 16.36 4.85 -8.30
CA ASP A 311 14.98 4.44 -8.58
C ASP A 311 14.06 4.89 -7.43
N LEU A 312 12.98 5.61 -7.74
CA LEU A 312 12.09 6.23 -6.74
C LEU A 312 11.51 5.19 -5.76
N GLU A 313 10.92 4.12 -6.28
CA GLU A 313 10.26 3.10 -5.46
C GLU A 313 11.28 2.31 -4.63
N GLU A 314 12.44 1.97 -5.20
CA GLU A 314 13.53 1.33 -4.44
C GLU A 314 14.02 2.19 -3.30
N TYR A 315 14.24 3.48 -3.59
CA TYR A 315 14.79 4.42 -2.66
C TYR A 315 13.81 4.70 -1.52
N LEU A 316 12.52 4.87 -1.83
CA LEU A 316 11.46 4.93 -0.81
C LEU A 316 11.38 3.63 -0.02
N ARG A 317 11.48 2.46 -0.67
CA ARG A 317 11.42 1.18 0.04
C ARG A 317 12.55 1.06 1.06
N GLU A 318 13.78 1.39 0.69
CA GLU A 318 14.93 1.32 1.59
C GLU A 318 14.83 2.36 2.72
N LYS A 319 14.56 3.62 2.36
CA LYS A 319 14.73 4.77 3.28
C LYS A 319 13.50 5.07 4.11
N LEU A 320 12.32 4.67 3.66
CA LEU A 320 11.05 5.09 4.26
C LEU A 320 10.10 3.91 4.53
N LEU A 321 9.72 3.15 3.50
CA LEU A 321 8.65 2.15 3.62
C LEU A 321 9.08 0.98 4.52
N THR A 322 10.25 0.38 4.28
CA THR A 322 10.74 -0.74 5.11
C THR A 322 10.95 -0.35 6.57
N PRO A 323 11.60 0.78 6.92
CA PRO A 323 11.68 1.24 8.30
C PRO A 323 10.33 1.42 8.98
N MET A 324 9.29 1.80 8.23
CA MET A 324 7.91 1.96 8.73
C MET A 324 7.09 0.65 8.67
N GLY A 325 7.70 -0.46 8.24
CA GLY A 325 7.01 -1.75 8.07
C GLY A 325 5.91 -1.71 7.01
N ILE A 326 6.00 -0.80 6.05
CA ILE A 326 5.13 -0.76 4.87
C ILE A 326 5.69 -1.75 3.85
N THR A 327 4.84 -2.69 3.42
CA THR A 327 5.21 -3.74 2.45
C THR A 327 4.06 -4.03 1.49
N GLY A 328 4.34 -4.73 0.39
CA GLY A 328 3.31 -5.11 -0.59
C GLY A 328 2.75 -3.94 -1.40
N THR A 329 3.43 -2.79 -1.43
CA THR A 329 3.03 -1.63 -2.22
C THR A 329 3.25 -1.85 -3.71
N ARG A 330 2.58 -1.06 -4.54
CA ARG A 330 2.71 -1.13 -6.00
C ARG A 330 2.84 0.28 -6.59
N TRP A 331 3.79 0.51 -7.48
CA TRP A 331 3.87 1.76 -8.25
C TRP A 331 3.85 1.52 -9.76
N ILE A 332 2.95 2.21 -10.45
CA ILE A 332 2.87 2.27 -11.91
C ILE A 332 4.08 3.04 -12.49
N ARG A 333 4.69 2.45 -13.53
CA ARG A 333 5.86 2.95 -14.22
C ARG A 333 5.59 3.15 -15.70
N ASP A 334 6.21 4.18 -16.27
CA ASP A 334 6.19 4.41 -17.72
C ASP A 334 7.01 3.33 -18.47
N PRO A 335 6.94 3.28 -19.82
CA PRO A 335 7.71 2.32 -20.62
C PRO A 335 9.23 2.39 -20.41
N ASN A 336 9.76 3.53 -19.96
CA ASN A 336 11.18 3.74 -19.66
C ASN A 336 11.56 3.28 -18.23
N GLY A 337 10.60 2.72 -17.49
CA GLY A 337 10.78 2.21 -16.13
C GLY A 337 10.85 3.29 -15.06
N ILE A 338 10.47 4.53 -15.35
CA ILE A 338 10.38 5.64 -14.41
C ILE A 338 9.03 5.58 -13.70
N CYS A 339 9.04 5.64 -12.37
CA CYS A 339 7.81 5.71 -11.59
C CYS A 339 7.04 6.98 -11.98
N THR A 340 5.74 6.86 -12.21
CA THR A 340 4.86 7.98 -12.58
C THR A 340 4.93 9.13 -11.56
N GLY A 341 5.17 8.82 -10.28
CA GLY A 341 5.47 9.76 -9.20
C GLY A 341 4.24 10.54 -8.72
N GLY A 342 3.57 11.23 -9.63
CA GLY A 342 2.39 12.04 -9.32
C GLY A 342 1.08 11.25 -9.17
N PHE A 343 1.07 9.97 -9.50
CA PHE A 343 -0.05 9.04 -9.36
C PHE A 343 0.47 7.60 -9.34
N GLY A 344 -0.44 6.62 -9.38
CA GLY A 344 -0.11 5.23 -9.66
C GLY A 344 0.54 4.47 -8.49
N PHE A 345 0.57 5.06 -7.29
CA PHE A 345 0.97 4.35 -6.08
C PHE A 345 -0.25 3.72 -5.41
N SER A 346 -0.14 2.46 -5.03
CA SER A 346 -1.16 1.72 -4.29
C SER A 346 -0.64 1.31 -2.92
N LEU A 347 -1.45 1.55 -1.88
CA LEU A 347 -1.12 1.38 -0.47
C LEU A 347 -2.27 0.73 0.29
N HIS A 348 -1.98 0.11 1.44
CA HIS A 348 -3.02 -0.21 2.41
C HIS A 348 -3.46 1.06 3.15
N PRO A 349 -4.71 1.12 3.67
CA PRO A 349 -5.17 2.27 4.45
C PRO A 349 -4.27 2.62 5.63
N GLU A 350 -3.77 1.61 6.38
CA GLU A 350 -2.87 1.83 7.51
C GLU A 350 -1.53 2.42 7.08
N ASP A 351 -1.04 2.11 5.87
CA ASP A 351 0.22 2.69 5.35
C ASP A 351 0.11 4.21 5.13
N ILE A 352 -1.08 4.70 4.79
CA ILE A 352 -1.37 6.14 4.68
C ILE A 352 -1.39 6.80 6.07
N ALA A 353 -1.87 6.10 7.10
CA ALA A 353 -1.84 6.60 8.48
C ALA A 353 -0.40 6.75 8.99
N LYS A 354 0.49 5.82 8.62
CA LYS A 354 1.93 5.91 8.94
C LYS A 354 2.59 7.13 8.31
N LEU A 355 2.21 7.49 7.07
CA LEU A 355 2.63 8.77 6.46
C LEU A 355 2.18 9.96 7.31
N GLY A 356 0.93 9.97 7.79
CA GLY A 356 0.40 11.02 8.64
C GLY A 356 1.22 11.20 9.92
N ILE A 357 1.55 10.10 10.60
CA ILE A 357 2.39 10.08 11.81
C ILE A 357 3.79 10.62 11.49
N LEU A 358 4.41 10.16 10.41
CA LEU A 358 5.71 10.65 9.97
C LEU A 358 5.71 12.17 9.76
N LEU A 359 4.69 12.71 9.10
CA LEU A 359 4.55 14.15 8.86
C LEU A 359 4.30 14.91 10.17
N MET A 360 3.41 14.41 11.04
CA MET A 360 3.15 14.96 12.38
C MET A 360 4.45 15.04 13.21
N GLN A 361 5.29 14.02 13.11
CA GLN A 361 6.56 13.90 13.82
C GLN A 361 7.74 14.53 13.09
N SER A 362 7.50 15.41 12.12
CA SER A 362 8.54 16.14 11.38
C SER A 362 9.60 15.21 10.77
N GLY A 363 9.16 14.07 10.20
CA GLY A 363 10.02 13.10 9.53
C GLY A 363 10.62 12.02 10.44
N ARG A 364 10.23 11.98 11.72
CA ARG A 364 10.65 10.92 12.64
C ARG A 364 9.67 9.76 12.62
N TRP A 365 10.21 8.56 12.75
CA TRP A 365 9.47 7.32 12.94
C TRP A 365 10.18 6.51 14.01
N ASN A 366 9.47 6.16 15.09
CA ASN A 366 10.03 5.36 16.19
C ASN A 366 11.39 5.89 16.72
N GLY A 367 11.53 7.22 16.80
CA GLY A 367 12.75 7.90 17.26
C GLY A 367 13.83 8.07 16.20
N GLN A 368 13.75 7.38 15.06
CA GLN A 368 14.66 7.53 13.92
C GLN A 368 14.20 8.66 13.00
N GLN A 369 15.12 9.54 12.59
CA GLN A 369 14.84 10.54 11.56
C GLN A 369 14.94 9.89 10.17
N LEU A 370 13.80 9.67 9.50
CA LEU A 370 13.77 9.07 8.16
C LEU A 370 13.82 10.12 7.05
N VAL A 371 13.11 11.24 7.23
CA VAL A 371 13.14 12.40 6.32
C VAL A 371 13.72 13.59 7.07
N PRO A 372 14.63 14.41 6.50
CA PRO A 372 15.22 15.53 7.24
C PRO A 372 14.17 16.48 7.83
N GLU A 373 14.31 16.83 9.12
CA GLU A 373 13.35 17.66 9.85
C GLU A 373 13.15 19.04 9.20
N TRP A 374 14.23 19.64 8.68
CA TRP A 374 14.15 20.90 7.94
C TRP A 374 13.27 20.78 6.71
N TYR A 375 13.33 19.64 6.00
CA TYR A 375 12.57 19.44 4.77
C TYR A 375 11.09 19.25 5.08
N VAL A 376 10.75 18.41 6.06
CA VAL A 376 9.34 18.20 6.45
C VAL A 376 8.70 19.48 6.97
N ARG A 377 9.44 20.30 7.73
CA ARG A 377 8.96 21.62 8.16
C ARG A 377 8.63 22.55 6.99
N GLU A 378 9.48 22.59 5.97
CA GLU A 378 9.20 23.40 4.78
C GLU A 378 8.06 22.80 3.93
N ALA A 379 8.05 21.47 3.79
CA ALA A 379 7.06 20.75 2.99
C ALA A 379 5.63 20.92 3.54
N THR A 380 5.48 21.00 4.86
CA THR A 380 4.19 21.13 5.55
C THR A 380 3.79 22.58 5.82
N ARG A 381 4.60 23.57 5.43
CA ARG A 381 4.29 25.00 5.53
C ARG A 381 3.84 25.56 4.19
N ARG A 382 3.09 26.66 4.23
CA ARG A 382 2.73 27.44 3.04
C ARG A 382 3.99 28.02 2.37
N GLN A 383 4.35 27.47 1.22
CA GLN A 383 5.42 27.94 0.35
C GLN A 383 4.88 28.87 -0.76
N ILE A 384 3.65 28.62 -1.22
CA ILE A 384 2.99 29.42 -2.26
C ILE A 384 1.48 29.55 -1.97
N GLY A 385 0.87 30.65 -2.43
CA GLY A 385 -0.59 30.81 -2.43
C GLY A 385 -1.23 30.10 -3.64
N ASN A 386 -2.43 29.54 -3.46
CA ASN A 386 -3.16 28.79 -4.48
C ASN A 386 -4.63 29.22 -4.60
N GLY A 387 -4.96 30.41 -4.12
CA GLY A 387 -6.31 30.97 -4.09
C GLY A 387 -6.52 31.84 -2.85
N ASP A 388 -7.64 32.55 -2.82
CA ASP A 388 -7.98 33.51 -1.76
C ASP A 388 -9.33 33.20 -1.07
N ASP A 389 -10.01 32.10 -1.42
CA ASP A 389 -11.28 31.71 -0.78
C ASP A 389 -11.03 31.13 0.61
N PRO A 390 -11.41 31.81 1.71
CA PRO A 390 -11.18 31.32 3.07
C PRO A 390 -12.00 30.06 3.41
N ASN A 391 -13.04 29.75 2.63
CA ASN A 391 -13.91 28.60 2.87
C ASN A 391 -13.47 27.35 2.10
N SER A 392 -12.52 27.47 1.16
CA SER A 392 -12.02 26.36 0.35
C SER A 392 -10.70 25.83 0.88
N ASP A 393 -10.63 24.53 1.21
CA ASP A 393 -9.39 23.85 1.59
C ASP A 393 -8.35 23.75 0.46
N TRP A 394 -8.73 24.05 -0.78
CA TRP A 394 -7.80 24.14 -1.92
C TRP A 394 -7.28 25.57 -2.16
N ALA A 395 -7.65 26.53 -1.30
CA ALA A 395 -7.21 27.93 -1.37
C ALA A 395 -6.43 28.39 -0.11
N GLN A 396 -5.94 27.46 0.71
CA GLN A 396 -5.25 27.77 1.97
C GLN A 396 -3.72 27.87 1.85
N GLY A 397 -3.20 27.65 0.63
CA GLY A 397 -1.78 27.56 0.32
C GLY A 397 -1.29 26.15 0.04
N TYR A 398 -0.07 26.06 -0.45
CA TYR A 398 0.57 24.81 -0.83
C TYR A 398 2.03 24.78 -0.37
N GLY A 399 2.48 23.61 0.08
CA GLY A 399 3.86 23.35 0.49
C GLY A 399 4.64 22.57 -0.58
N TYR A 400 5.48 21.64 -0.16
CA TYR A 400 6.14 20.70 -1.10
C TYR A 400 5.26 19.48 -1.30
N GLN A 401 4.37 19.58 -2.28
CA GLN A 401 3.39 18.54 -2.63
C GLN A 401 2.50 18.09 -1.45
N ILE A 402 2.14 19.07 -0.61
CA ILE A 402 1.24 18.96 0.54
C ILE A 402 0.33 20.19 0.55
N TRP A 403 -0.98 19.99 0.63
CA TRP A 403 -1.95 21.07 0.71
C TRP A 403 -2.05 21.62 2.13
N GLN A 404 -2.13 22.94 2.27
CA GLN A 404 -2.62 23.53 3.52
C GLN A 404 -4.15 23.38 3.57
N CYS A 405 -4.72 23.35 4.77
CA CYS A 405 -6.15 23.25 5.00
C CYS A 405 -6.62 24.36 5.94
N ARG A 406 -7.94 24.51 6.06
CA ARG A 406 -8.53 25.32 7.13
C ARG A 406 -8.14 24.75 8.49
N HIS A 407 -8.36 25.57 9.53
CA HIS A 407 -8.06 25.23 10.92
C HIS A 407 -6.57 24.97 11.22
N GLY A 408 -5.65 25.26 10.29
CA GLY A 408 -4.22 25.00 10.48
C GLY A 408 -3.83 23.53 10.30
N ALA A 409 -4.71 22.72 9.68
CA ALA A 409 -4.36 21.39 9.22
C ALA A 409 -3.60 21.46 7.88
N PHE A 410 -2.94 20.36 7.52
CA PHE A 410 -2.38 20.14 6.20
C PHE A 410 -2.70 18.71 5.75
N ARG A 411 -2.62 18.43 4.45
CA ARG A 411 -2.96 17.11 3.92
C ARG A 411 -2.17 16.67 2.71
N ALA A 412 -1.98 15.36 2.61
CA ALA A 412 -1.76 14.71 1.34
C ALA A 412 -3.13 14.43 0.70
N ASP A 413 -3.27 14.70 -0.60
CA ASP A 413 -4.55 14.80 -1.29
C ASP A 413 -4.52 14.00 -2.60
N GLY A 414 -5.39 13.01 -2.68
CA GLY A 414 -5.63 12.20 -3.86
C GLY A 414 -7.06 12.35 -4.35
N MET A 415 -7.21 12.26 -5.67
CA MET A 415 -8.48 12.34 -6.38
C MET A 415 -9.53 11.42 -5.76
N TYR A 416 -10.78 11.87 -5.79
CA TYR A 416 -11.93 11.15 -5.24
C TYR A 416 -11.97 11.02 -3.72
N GLY A 417 -11.12 11.74 -2.98
CA GLY A 417 -11.13 11.78 -1.51
C GLY A 417 -10.16 10.81 -0.84
N GLN A 418 -9.02 10.52 -1.50
CA GLN A 418 -7.92 9.81 -0.84
C GLN A 418 -7.16 10.83 0.01
N PHE A 419 -7.42 10.87 1.31
CA PHE A 419 -6.83 11.89 2.18
C PHE A 419 -5.94 11.27 3.25
N CYS A 420 -4.88 12.01 3.56
CA CYS A 420 -4.18 11.95 4.83
C CYS A 420 -4.16 13.37 5.40
N VAL A 421 -5.11 13.71 6.25
CA VAL A 421 -5.22 15.03 6.89
C VAL A 421 -4.54 14.97 8.24
N VAL A 422 -3.63 15.89 8.49
CA VAL A 422 -2.86 16.00 9.74
C VAL A 422 -3.18 17.34 10.37
N HIS A 423 -3.60 17.32 11.64
CA HIS A 423 -3.87 18.53 12.41
C HIS A 423 -2.97 18.60 13.64
N PRO A 424 -1.87 19.37 13.58
CA PRO A 424 -0.88 19.41 14.66
C PRO A 424 -1.42 19.91 16.00
N ALA A 425 -2.38 20.84 15.99
CA ALA A 425 -2.86 21.46 17.23
C ALA A 425 -3.62 20.49 18.13
N THR A 426 -4.28 19.47 17.57
CA THR A 426 -4.97 18.41 18.35
C THR A 426 -4.23 17.08 18.32
N ASP A 427 -3.10 16.99 17.62
CA ASP A 427 -2.34 15.76 17.37
C ASP A 427 -3.21 14.64 16.78
N THR A 428 -4.01 14.99 15.76
CA THR A 428 -4.97 14.08 15.12
C THR A 428 -4.68 13.88 13.64
N ILE A 429 -5.03 12.69 13.13
CA ILE A 429 -4.91 12.32 11.72
C ILE A 429 -6.23 11.71 11.25
N LEU A 430 -6.71 12.13 10.09
CA LEU A 430 -7.75 11.45 9.32
C LEU A 430 -7.10 10.79 8.11
N VAL A 431 -7.42 9.51 7.91
CA VAL A 431 -7.19 8.82 6.64
C VAL A 431 -8.53 8.43 6.04
N THR A 432 -8.72 8.73 4.75
CA THR A 432 -9.86 8.24 3.99
C THR A 432 -9.41 7.70 2.64
N ASN A 433 -10.09 6.65 2.18
CA ASN A 433 -10.18 6.33 0.77
C ASN A 433 -11.66 6.40 0.39
N CYS A 434 -11.96 7.14 -0.67
CA CYS A 434 -13.32 7.44 -1.08
C CYS A 434 -13.51 7.22 -2.59
N ILE A 435 -14.77 7.24 -3.02
CA ILE A 435 -15.21 7.14 -4.43
C ILE A 435 -16.23 8.26 -4.65
N THR A 436 -15.79 9.51 -4.48
CA THR A 436 -16.68 10.67 -4.49
C THR A 436 -16.07 11.89 -5.16
N GLN A 437 -16.88 12.62 -5.93
CA GLN A 437 -16.53 13.96 -6.44
C GLN A 437 -16.72 15.05 -5.37
N ASN A 438 -17.53 14.79 -4.34
CA ASN A 438 -17.77 15.73 -3.24
C ASN A 438 -16.65 15.67 -2.19
N MET A 439 -15.41 15.92 -2.63
CA MET A 439 -14.21 15.91 -1.79
C MET A 439 -14.27 16.95 -0.66
N GLY A 440 -14.84 18.13 -0.92
CA GLY A 440 -15.06 19.15 0.10
C GLY A 440 -16.06 18.72 1.17
N GLY A 441 -17.09 17.96 0.81
CA GLY A 441 -18.04 17.37 1.76
C GLY A 441 -17.37 16.43 2.77
N VAL A 442 -16.42 15.61 2.33
CA VAL A 442 -15.63 14.72 3.23
C VAL A 442 -14.91 15.55 4.29
N LEU A 443 -14.19 16.60 3.87
CA LEU A 443 -13.43 17.47 4.77
C LEU A 443 -14.35 18.25 5.73
N ASN A 444 -15.43 18.82 5.20
CA ASN A 444 -16.42 19.55 6.01
C ASN A 444 -17.05 18.64 7.08
N ALA A 445 -17.49 17.44 6.70
CA ALA A 445 -18.08 16.50 7.64
C ALA A 445 -17.08 16.11 8.74
N TYR A 446 -15.82 15.82 8.38
CA TYR A 446 -14.78 15.54 9.36
C TYR A 446 -14.51 16.72 10.30
N PHE A 447 -14.37 17.93 9.76
CA PHE A 447 -14.06 19.11 10.57
C PHE A 447 -15.18 19.42 11.57
N ASP A 448 -16.42 19.44 11.09
CA ASP A 448 -17.58 19.82 11.90
C ASP A 448 -17.92 18.76 12.95
N GLU A 449 -17.93 17.48 12.56
CA GLU A 449 -18.42 16.41 13.43
C GLU A 449 -17.34 15.82 14.34
N VAL A 450 -16.06 15.91 13.95
CA VAL A 450 -14.94 15.26 14.66
C VAL A 450 -13.85 16.23 15.07
N LEU A 451 -13.15 16.88 14.13
CA LEU A 451 -11.94 17.65 14.45
C LEU A 451 -12.20 18.73 15.50
N MET A 452 -13.31 19.46 15.36
CA MET A 452 -13.68 20.56 16.26
C MET A 452 -14.35 20.09 17.55
N LYS A 453 -14.44 18.78 17.80
CA LYS A 453 -15.14 18.18 18.96
C LYS A 453 -14.21 17.53 19.98
N TYR A 454 -12.94 17.33 19.65
CA TYR A 454 -11.94 16.80 20.58
C TYR A 454 -11.83 17.63 21.87
N LYS A 455 -11.72 16.93 22.99
CA LYS A 455 -11.42 17.46 24.32
C LYS A 455 -9.94 17.22 24.67
N SER A 456 -9.41 17.98 25.62
CA SER A 456 -8.05 17.77 26.14
C SER A 456 -7.91 16.43 26.83
N ASP A 457 -8.92 16.07 27.63
CA ASP A 457 -8.94 14.91 28.50
C ASP A 457 -9.88 13.82 27.96
N ALA A 458 -9.73 12.61 28.49
CA ALA A 458 -10.66 11.52 28.22
C ALA A 458 -12.10 11.93 28.56
N VAL A 459 -13.04 11.48 27.74
CA VAL A 459 -14.47 11.73 27.94
C VAL A 459 -15.16 10.51 28.53
N VAL A 460 -16.34 10.74 29.12
CA VAL A 460 -17.14 9.65 29.71
C VAL A 460 -17.68 8.76 28.60
N ASP A 461 -17.48 7.45 28.75
CA ASP A 461 -18.09 6.43 27.89
C ASP A 461 -19.59 6.33 28.16
N GLU A 462 -20.36 6.31 27.07
CA GLU A 462 -21.79 6.06 27.06
C GLU A 462 -22.03 4.72 26.34
N PRO A 463 -22.10 3.59 27.06
CA PRO A 463 -22.05 2.26 26.45
C PRO A 463 -23.11 2.00 25.39
N GLU A 464 -24.29 2.62 25.51
CA GLU A 464 -25.36 2.54 24.52
C GLU A 464 -24.98 3.19 23.18
N VAL A 465 -24.31 4.35 23.23
CA VAL A 465 -23.81 5.06 22.04
C VAL A 465 -22.65 4.30 21.41
N THR A 466 -21.73 3.80 22.23
CA THR A 466 -20.59 2.98 21.78
C THR A 466 -21.06 1.70 21.07
N GLU A 467 -22.11 1.05 21.58
CA GLU A 467 -22.73 -0.10 20.92
C GLU A 467 -23.44 0.29 19.61
N ARG A 468 -24.13 1.44 19.57
CA ARG A 468 -24.71 1.97 18.31
C ARG A 468 -23.65 2.22 17.25
N LEU A 469 -22.50 2.80 17.60
CA LEU A 469 -21.37 3.00 16.68
C LEU A 469 -20.84 1.68 16.15
N ARG A 470 -20.69 0.68 17.02
CA ARG A 470 -20.27 -0.67 16.63
C ARG A 470 -21.24 -1.30 15.64
N GLN A 471 -22.55 -1.22 15.90
CA GLN A 471 -23.59 -1.75 15.02
C GLN A 471 -23.64 -1.02 13.67
N LYS A 472 -23.55 0.32 13.68
CA LYS A 472 -23.47 1.12 12.45
C LYS A 472 -22.25 0.68 11.61
N THR A 473 -21.09 0.53 12.25
CA THR A 473 -19.83 0.13 11.61
C THR A 473 -19.93 -1.28 11.01
N ALA A 474 -20.53 -2.24 11.72
CA ALA A 474 -20.73 -3.61 11.24
C ALA A 474 -21.67 -3.71 10.03
N ASN A 475 -22.54 -2.71 9.83
CA ASN A 475 -23.51 -2.63 8.74
C ASN A 475 -23.07 -1.73 7.57
N LEU A 476 -21.89 -1.10 7.62
CA LEU A 476 -21.35 -0.32 6.51
C LEU A 476 -21.13 -1.22 5.29
N ARG A 477 -21.59 -0.83 4.11
CA ARG A 477 -21.39 -1.58 2.86
C ARG A 477 -21.21 -0.60 1.71
N TYR A 478 -20.37 -0.98 0.75
CA TYR A 478 -20.29 -0.27 -0.52
C TYR A 478 -20.86 -1.19 -1.61
N GLU A 479 -22.11 -0.96 -1.97
CA GLU A 479 -22.81 -1.74 -2.98
C GLU A 479 -22.74 -1.01 -4.33
N ARG A 480 -22.45 -1.77 -5.39
CA ARG A 480 -22.56 -1.31 -6.78
C ARG A 480 -23.72 -2.02 -7.45
N ASP A 481 -24.46 -1.27 -8.25
CA ASP A 481 -25.61 -1.77 -9.00
C ASP A 481 -25.19 -2.87 -9.97
N LEU A 482 -25.92 -3.99 -9.90
CA LEU A 482 -25.83 -5.06 -10.87
C LEU A 482 -26.41 -4.60 -12.22
N PRO A 483 -25.91 -5.15 -13.34
CA PRO A 483 -26.56 -4.94 -14.64
C PRO A 483 -27.99 -5.51 -14.62
N GLU A 484 -28.91 -4.84 -15.31
CA GLU A 484 -30.28 -5.32 -15.49
C GLU A 484 -30.30 -6.66 -16.23
N ASP A 485 -31.23 -7.54 -15.83
CA ASP A 485 -31.37 -8.88 -16.41
C ASP A 485 -32.85 -9.31 -16.47
N ASP A 486 -33.31 -9.72 -17.65
CA ASP A 486 -34.68 -10.19 -17.92
C ASP A 486 -34.77 -11.71 -18.18
N GLY A 487 -33.65 -12.43 -18.03
CA GLY A 487 -33.58 -13.88 -18.24
C GLY A 487 -33.27 -14.30 -19.69
N SER A 488 -33.24 -13.37 -20.65
CA SER A 488 -32.95 -13.68 -22.06
C SER A 488 -31.54 -14.25 -22.26
N PRO A 489 -31.35 -15.18 -23.21
CA PRO A 489 -30.02 -15.71 -23.53
C PRO A 489 -29.16 -14.68 -24.28
N ILE A 490 -27.83 -14.80 -24.19
CA ILE A 490 -26.91 -14.01 -25.02
C ILE A 490 -26.98 -14.51 -26.47
N PRO A 491 -27.28 -13.66 -27.46
CA PRO A 491 -27.22 -14.01 -28.88
C PRO A 491 -25.82 -14.52 -29.29
N PRO A 492 -25.68 -15.61 -30.06
CA PRO A 492 -24.39 -16.15 -30.48
C PRO A 492 -23.49 -15.14 -31.21
N GLU A 493 -24.07 -14.17 -31.93
CA GLU A 493 -23.35 -13.09 -32.59
C GLU A 493 -22.61 -12.15 -31.60
N TYR A 494 -23.00 -12.10 -30.33
CA TYR A 494 -22.32 -11.24 -29.32
C TYR A 494 -21.04 -11.87 -28.79
N LEU A 495 -20.88 -13.19 -28.94
CA LEU A 495 -19.70 -13.92 -28.47
C LEU A 495 -18.58 -13.95 -29.51
N ASN A 496 -18.93 -13.86 -30.79
CA ASN A 496 -18.00 -13.94 -31.91
C ASN A 496 -17.84 -12.58 -32.60
N LEU A 497 -17.37 -11.59 -31.85
CA LEU A 497 -17.07 -10.26 -32.36
C LEU A 497 -15.65 -10.26 -32.95
N ASP A 498 -15.52 -10.13 -34.26
CA ASP A 498 -14.23 -10.00 -34.95
C ASP A 498 -14.18 -8.68 -35.72
N ALA A 499 -13.43 -7.71 -35.19
CA ALA A 499 -13.25 -6.40 -35.81
C ALA A 499 -11.87 -5.82 -35.45
N PRO A 500 -11.21 -5.05 -36.34
CA PRO A 500 -9.84 -4.57 -36.15
C PRO A 500 -9.58 -3.80 -34.85
N ASN A 501 -10.60 -3.14 -34.32
CA ASN A 501 -10.50 -2.31 -33.11
C ASN A 501 -11.16 -2.94 -31.88
N VAL A 502 -11.74 -4.15 -32.00
CA VAL A 502 -12.23 -4.91 -30.87
C VAL A 502 -11.11 -5.83 -30.40
N TRP A 503 -10.44 -5.40 -29.33
CA TRP A 503 -9.27 -6.05 -28.77
C TRP A 503 -9.62 -7.15 -27.75
N MET A 504 -10.85 -7.68 -27.78
CA MET A 504 -11.36 -8.63 -26.80
C MET A 504 -12.24 -9.72 -27.41
N ARG A 505 -12.40 -10.84 -26.69
CA ARG A 505 -13.29 -11.97 -27.02
C ARG A 505 -14.11 -12.38 -25.81
N LEU A 506 -15.38 -12.73 -26.05
CA LEU A 506 -16.31 -13.19 -25.04
C LEU A 506 -16.59 -14.68 -25.22
N THR A 507 -16.57 -15.42 -24.11
CA THR A 507 -16.93 -16.85 -24.08
C THR A 507 -17.88 -17.11 -22.93
N LEU A 508 -18.95 -17.86 -23.17
CA LEU A 508 -19.98 -18.19 -22.18
C LEU A 508 -19.91 -19.67 -21.79
N ASP A 509 -19.88 -19.96 -20.49
CA ASP A 509 -20.01 -21.31 -19.92
C ASP A 509 -21.04 -21.27 -18.78
N GLY A 510 -22.24 -21.83 -19.03
CA GLY A 510 -23.39 -21.66 -18.14
C GLY A 510 -23.73 -20.17 -17.94
N ASP A 511 -23.75 -19.72 -16.68
CA ASP A 511 -23.98 -18.32 -16.31
C ASP A 511 -22.68 -17.50 -16.15
N MET A 512 -21.53 -18.06 -16.54
CA MET A 512 -20.23 -17.42 -16.42
C MET A 512 -19.75 -16.87 -17.76
N LEU A 513 -19.72 -15.55 -17.89
CA LEU A 513 -19.21 -14.86 -19.07
C LEU A 513 -17.73 -14.51 -18.84
N THR A 514 -16.84 -14.96 -19.71
CA THR A 514 -15.42 -14.65 -19.64
C THR A 514 -15.00 -13.71 -20.75
N MET A 515 -14.27 -12.65 -20.41
CA MET A 515 -13.67 -11.71 -21.35
C MET A 515 -12.14 -11.88 -21.38
N ARG A 516 -11.58 -12.00 -22.58
CA ARG A 516 -10.12 -12.07 -22.81
C ARG A 516 -9.70 -11.03 -23.83
N ASN A 517 -8.46 -10.54 -23.76
CA ASN A 517 -7.92 -9.71 -24.85
C ASN A 517 -7.53 -10.57 -26.09
N THR A 518 -7.13 -9.94 -27.18
CA THR A 518 -6.69 -10.62 -28.42
C THR A 518 -5.45 -11.50 -28.25
N GLN A 519 -4.64 -11.25 -27.21
CA GLN A 519 -3.49 -12.07 -26.84
C GLN A 519 -3.88 -13.27 -25.96
N GLY A 520 -5.16 -13.42 -25.62
CA GLY A 520 -5.69 -14.50 -24.78
C GLY A 520 -5.55 -14.27 -23.28
N GLN A 521 -5.08 -13.10 -22.84
CA GLN A 521 -5.02 -12.75 -21.43
C GLN A 521 -6.42 -12.65 -20.84
N LEU A 522 -6.61 -13.25 -19.66
CA LEU A 522 -7.85 -13.12 -18.91
C LEU A 522 -8.03 -11.68 -18.46
N LEU A 523 -9.11 -11.06 -18.94
CA LEU A 523 -9.59 -9.81 -18.42
C LEU A 523 -10.51 -10.16 -17.24
N VAL A 524 -11.77 -10.53 -17.45
CA VAL A 524 -12.71 -10.76 -16.34
C VAL A 524 -13.46 -12.09 -16.50
N ILE A 525 -13.94 -12.65 -15.38
CA ILE A 525 -15.03 -13.63 -15.37
C ILE A 525 -16.19 -12.99 -14.61
N ALA A 526 -17.36 -12.96 -15.23
CA ALA A 526 -18.56 -12.33 -14.70
C ALA A 526 -19.70 -13.32 -14.50
N GLY A 527 -20.42 -13.18 -13.40
CA GLY A 527 -21.63 -13.96 -13.14
C GLY A 527 -22.89 -13.26 -13.65
N ARG A 528 -23.87 -14.03 -14.13
CA ARG A 528 -25.19 -13.49 -14.47
C ARG A 528 -25.90 -12.96 -13.22
N GLY A 529 -26.27 -11.68 -13.21
CA GLY A 529 -27.01 -11.06 -12.09
C GLY A 529 -26.30 -11.15 -10.74
N ARG A 530 -24.98 -11.39 -10.71
CA ARG A 530 -24.18 -11.48 -9.48
C ARG A 530 -22.73 -11.10 -9.73
N TRP A 531 -22.13 -10.41 -8.77
CA TRP A 531 -20.69 -10.16 -8.80
C TRP A 531 -19.90 -11.46 -8.62
N HIS A 532 -18.95 -11.70 -9.50
CA HIS A 532 -17.99 -12.78 -9.40
C HIS A 532 -16.58 -12.22 -9.32
N THR A 533 -15.82 -12.64 -8.32
CA THR A 533 -14.45 -12.15 -8.08
C THR A 533 -13.43 -13.10 -8.68
N ILE A 534 -12.51 -12.56 -9.47
CA ILE A 534 -11.28 -13.22 -9.90
C ILE A 534 -10.06 -12.47 -9.41
N HIS A 535 -8.89 -13.09 -9.53
CA HIS A 535 -7.60 -12.44 -9.30
C HIS A 535 -6.83 -12.41 -10.63
N ARG A 536 -6.39 -11.21 -11.05
CA ARG A 536 -5.67 -10.99 -12.32
C ARG A 536 -4.53 -9.99 -12.16
N ALA A 537 -3.46 -10.12 -12.94
CA ALA A 537 -2.42 -9.10 -13.01
C ALA A 537 -3.03 -7.73 -13.34
N VAL A 538 -2.54 -6.66 -12.69
CA VAL A 538 -3.00 -5.29 -12.96
C VAL A 538 -2.84 -4.97 -14.44
N HIS A 539 -3.93 -4.48 -15.04
CA HIS A 539 -3.96 -4.06 -16.42
C HIS A 539 -3.73 -2.55 -16.48
N CYS A 540 -2.55 -2.11 -16.93
CA CYS A 540 -2.19 -0.69 -16.97
C CYS A 540 -1.42 -0.26 -18.22
N GLU A 541 -1.51 -0.98 -19.35
CA GLU A 541 -0.77 -0.62 -20.58
C GLU A 541 -1.08 0.82 -21.06
N PRO A 542 -0.07 1.60 -21.52
CA PRO A 542 1.32 1.23 -21.78
C PRO A 542 2.22 1.22 -20.52
N PHE A 543 1.66 1.51 -19.35
CA PHE A 543 2.39 1.42 -18.09
C PHE A 543 2.49 -0.03 -17.59
N PHE A 544 3.38 -0.25 -16.63
CA PHE A 544 3.50 -1.54 -15.96
C PHE A 544 3.86 -1.37 -14.48
N THR A 545 3.72 -2.46 -13.72
CA THR A 545 4.15 -2.54 -12.32
C THR A 545 5.28 -3.55 -12.22
N ARG A 546 6.26 -3.31 -11.35
CA ARG A 546 7.45 -4.18 -11.28
C ARG A 546 7.09 -5.60 -10.85
N ASP A 547 6.26 -5.70 -9.82
CA ASP A 547 5.85 -6.98 -9.26
C ASP A 547 4.53 -7.40 -9.93
N LYS A 548 4.49 -8.63 -10.46
CA LYS A 548 3.27 -9.25 -10.97
C LYS A 548 2.48 -9.80 -9.79
N ALA A 549 1.68 -8.94 -9.17
CA ALA A 549 0.73 -9.34 -8.14
C ALA A 549 -0.69 -9.29 -8.72
N ASP A 550 -1.42 -10.39 -8.58
CA ASP A 550 -2.82 -10.44 -8.98
C ASP A 550 -3.66 -9.57 -8.05
N THR A 551 -4.62 -8.85 -8.63
CA THR A 551 -5.58 -7.96 -7.97
C THR A 551 -6.98 -8.50 -8.12
N PRO A 552 -7.87 -8.26 -7.14
CA PRO A 552 -9.26 -8.60 -7.29
C PRO A 552 -9.87 -7.79 -8.44
N ALA A 553 -10.58 -8.48 -9.33
CA ALA A 553 -11.48 -7.88 -10.31
C ALA A 553 -12.84 -8.57 -10.19
N LEU A 554 -13.90 -7.78 -10.10
CA LEU A 554 -15.28 -8.24 -9.97
C LEU A 554 -15.98 -8.06 -11.31
N GLY A 555 -16.67 -9.09 -11.79
CA GLY A 555 -17.49 -9.04 -12.99
C GLY A 555 -18.93 -9.45 -12.73
N ALA A 556 -19.88 -8.72 -13.32
CA ALA A 556 -21.29 -9.10 -13.38
C ALA A 556 -21.85 -8.80 -14.76
N TRP A 557 -22.73 -9.66 -15.28
CA TRP A 557 -23.40 -9.42 -16.56
C TRP A 557 -24.91 -9.65 -16.47
N GLY A 558 -25.65 -9.03 -17.39
CA GLY A 558 -27.10 -9.17 -17.52
C GLY A 558 -27.56 -8.91 -18.96
N MET A 559 -28.70 -9.49 -19.34
CA MET A 559 -29.36 -9.27 -20.62
C MET A 559 -30.68 -8.54 -20.40
N LYS A 560 -30.89 -7.42 -21.09
CA LYS A 560 -32.13 -6.65 -20.98
C LYS A 560 -32.53 -6.09 -22.33
N ASP A 561 -33.75 -6.39 -22.79
CA ASP A 561 -34.32 -5.85 -24.04
C ASP A 561 -33.40 -6.06 -25.26
N GLY A 562 -32.72 -7.22 -25.30
CA GLY A 562 -31.78 -7.58 -26.35
C GLY A 562 -30.37 -6.98 -26.22
N ARG A 563 -30.08 -6.20 -25.17
CA ARG A 563 -28.76 -5.64 -24.88
C ARG A 563 -28.04 -6.46 -23.79
N LEU A 564 -26.81 -6.88 -24.08
CA LEU A 564 -25.88 -7.40 -23.07
C LEU A 564 -25.20 -6.23 -22.37
N THR A 565 -25.18 -6.25 -21.04
CA THR A 565 -24.36 -5.35 -20.22
C THR A 565 -23.42 -6.18 -19.35
N LEU A 566 -22.12 -5.96 -19.47
CA LEU A 566 -21.07 -6.51 -18.63
C LEU A 566 -20.41 -5.38 -17.86
N LYS A 567 -20.50 -5.42 -16.53
CA LYS A 567 -19.82 -4.50 -15.63
C LYS A 567 -18.59 -5.15 -15.01
N ILE A 568 -17.50 -4.40 -14.94
CA ILE A 568 -16.22 -4.83 -14.38
C ILE A 568 -15.76 -3.76 -13.40
N PHE A 569 -15.33 -4.20 -12.23
CA PHE A 569 -14.95 -3.32 -11.15
C PHE A 569 -13.69 -3.86 -10.47
N GLU A 570 -12.67 -3.01 -10.34
CA GLU A 570 -11.43 -3.34 -9.64
C GLU A 570 -11.37 -2.57 -8.32
N PRO A 571 -11.47 -3.22 -7.13
CA PRO A 571 -11.45 -2.52 -5.85
C PRO A 571 -10.19 -1.70 -5.58
N GLU A 572 -9.05 -2.04 -6.18
CA GLU A 572 -7.83 -1.23 -6.07
C GLU A 572 -7.99 0.15 -6.75
N MET A 573 -8.93 0.28 -7.69
CA MET A 573 -9.20 1.49 -8.48
C MET A 573 -10.61 2.05 -8.18
N ALA A 574 -10.85 3.34 -8.47
CA ALA A 574 -12.19 3.93 -8.34
C ALA A 574 -13.10 3.66 -9.56
N GLU A 575 -12.54 3.05 -10.61
CA GLU A 575 -13.12 2.94 -11.95
C GLU A 575 -14.07 1.73 -12.07
N GLU A 576 -15.11 1.88 -12.88
CA GLU A 576 -15.98 0.80 -13.36
C GLU A 576 -16.02 0.81 -14.87
N ASP A 577 -15.66 -0.33 -15.45
CA ASP A 577 -15.77 -0.54 -16.88
C ASP A 577 -17.15 -1.14 -17.19
N THR A 578 -17.82 -0.61 -18.19
CA THR A 578 -19.08 -1.14 -18.71
C THR A 578 -18.94 -1.43 -20.18
N LEU A 579 -19.07 -2.71 -20.54
CA LEU A 579 -19.23 -3.18 -21.90
C LEU A 579 -20.72 -3.37 -22.20
N THR A 580 -21.21 -2.74 -23.27
CA THR A 580 -22.53 -3.02 -23.84
C THR A 580 -22.41 -3.61 -25.23
N VAL A 581 -23.21 -4.64 -25.50
CA VAL A 581 -23.33 -5.26 -26.83
C VAL A 581 -24.81 -5.36 -27.20
N GLU A 582 -25.18 -4.83 -28.36
CA GLU A 582 -26.58 -4.89 -28.83
C GLU A 582 -26.68 -5.03 -30.34
N LYS A 583 -27.81 -5.57 -30.81
CA LYS A 583 -28.07 -5.75 -32.24
C LYS A 583 -28.76 -4.51 -32.79
N THR A 584 -28.26 -4.03 -33.92
CA THR A 584 -28.81 -2.89 -34.65
C THR A 584 -29.17 -3.30 -36.07
N GLU A 585 -29.87 -2.43 -36.81
CA GLU A 585 -30.16 -2.65 -38.24
C GLU A 585 -28.89 -2.79 -39.09
N ARG A 586 -27.75 -2.26 -38.63
CA ARG A 586 -26.49 -2.19 -39.37
C ARG A 586 -25.46 -3.25 -38.94
N GLY A 587 -25.81 -4.11 -37.98
CA GLY A 587 -24.89 -5.09 -37.40
C GLY A 587 -24.92 -5.10 -35.86
N VAL A 588 -23.87 -5.58 -35.22
CA VAL A 588 -23.73 -5.61 -33.75
C VAL A 588 -22.98 -4.38 -33.27
N HIS A 589 -23.62 -3.56 -32.44
CA HIS A 589 -23.01 -2.41 -31.79
C HIS A 589 -22.32 -2.85 -30.50
N VAL A 590 -21.09 -2.38 -30.31
CA VAL A 590 -20.22 -2.70 -29.18
C VAL A 590 -19.65 -1.40 -28.65
N GLN A 591 -19.85 -1.15 -27.36
CA GLN A 591 -19.33 0.04 -26.69
C GLN A 591 -18.72 -0.34 -25.36
N MET A 592 -17.53 0.19 -25.08
CA MET A 592 -16.87 0.07 -23.78
C MET A 592 -16.69 1.46 -23.19
N ARG A 593 -17.12 1.62 -21.94
CA ARG A 593 -17.08 2.88 -21.21
C ARG A 593 -16.40 2.68 -19.88
N ILE A 594 -15.56 3.64 -19.48
CA ILE A 594 -15.05 3.73 -18.13
C ILE A 594 -15.86 4.80 -17.42
N THR A 595 -16.39 4.46 -16.26
CA THR A 595 -17.04 5.39 -15.36
C THR A 595 -16.21 5.55 -14.11
N THR A 596 -15.84 6.79 -13.78
CA THR A 596 -15.09 7.10 -12.56
C THR A 596 -15.83 8.17 -11.78
N THR A 597 -16.52 7.77 -10.71
CA THR A 597 -17.27 8.69 -9.82
C THR A 597 -18.23 9.65 -10.55
N GLY A 598 -18.90 9.19 -11.61
CA GLY A 598 -19.87 9.98 -12.38
C GLY A 598 -19.33 10.62 -13.66
N ASP A 599 -18.01 10.66 -13.85
CA ASP A 599 -17.41 11.00 -15.15
C ASP A 599 -17.37 9.76 -16.03
N GLU A 600 -17.85 9.87 -17.26
CA GLU A 600 -17.94 8.78 -18.22
C GLU A 600 -17.04 9.06 -19.43
N ARG A 601 -16.16 8.11 -19.75
CA ARG A 601 -15.32 8.13 -20.94
C ARG A 601 -15.61 6.92 -21.80
N VAL A 602 -15.91 7.15 -23.07
CA VAL A 602 -16.01 6.08 -24.07
C VAL A 602 -14.60 5.68 -24.51
N LEU A 603 -14.21 4.42 -24.28
CA LEU A 603 -12.94 3.88 -24.78
C LEU A 603 -13.04 3.52 -26.26
N PHE A 604 -14.15 2.90 -26.64
CA PHE A 604 -14.48 2.66 -28.03
C PHE A 604 -15.99 2.48 -28.19
N ASP A 605 -16.47 2.77 -29.40
CA ASP A 605 -17.88 2.74 -29.78
C ASP A 605 -17.95 2.42 -31.28
N GLN A 606 -18.40 1.21 -31.63
CA GLN A 606 -18.35 0.72 -33.01
C GLN A 606 -19.51 -0.21 -33.35
N THR A 607 -19.94 -0.23 -34.61
CA THR A 607 -20.85 -1.24 -35.17
C THR A 607 -20.06 -2.19 -36.07
N ILE A 608 -20.16 -3.49 -35.77
CA ILE A 608 -19.58 -4.60 -36.55
C ILE A 608 -20.67 -5.14 -37.47
N SER A 609 -20.42 -5.07 -38.79
CA SER A 609 -21.37 -5.45 -39.85
C SER A 609 -21.60 -6.96 -39.96
#